data_AF-A0A0F3PJT1-F1
#
_entry.id   AF-A0A0F3PJT1-F1
#
_cell.length_a   1.000
_cell.length_b   1.000
_cell.length_c   1.000
_cell.angle_alpha   90.00
_cell.angle_beta   90.00
_cell.angle_gamma   90.00
#
_symmetry.space_group_name_H-M   'P 1'
#
loop_
_entity.id
_entity.type
_entity.pdbx_description
1 polymer ?
#
loop_
_entity_poly.entity_id
_entity_poly.type
_entity_poly.pdbx_seq_one_letter_code
_entity_poly.pdbx_strand_id
1 'polypeptide(L)'
;MPAPIYYAHLLMKRQAYLRKQNVLSWLRPDAKSQVTLRYEHNKPIAIDAVVLSTQHHPEIQQKDLIEAVMEEIIKQALPSNLLHKDTKYLMNPTGRFVL
;
A
#
# COMPACT_ATOMS: atom_id res chain seq x y z
N MET A 1 -14.87 -10.23 -9.34
CA MET A 1 -13.42 -10.39 -9.11
C MET A 1 -13.19 -10.66 -7.63
N PRO A 2 -12.34 -11.62 -7.22
CA PRO A 2 -12.08 -11.87 -5.80
C PRO A 2 -11.49 -10.63 -5.11
N ALA A 3 -11.95 -10.33 -3.90
CA ALA A 3 -11.55 -9.12 -3.19
C ALA A 3 -10.02 -8.99 -2.92
N PRO A 4 -9.26 -10.06 -2.57
CA PRO A 4 -7.84 -9.92 -2.23
C PRO A 4 -7.03 -9.40 -3.42
N ILE A 5 -7.21 -10.01 -4.60
CA ILE A 5 -6.49 -9.61 -5.81
C ILE A 5 -6.93 -8.24 -6.30
N TYR A 6 -8.22 -7.92 -6.16
CA TYR A 6 -8.74 -6.59 -6.51
C TYR A 6 -8.06 -5.48 -5.70
N TYR A 7 -8.00 -5.62 -4.37
CA TYR A 7 -7.37 -4.61 -3.51
C TYR A 7 -5.85 -4.54 -3.68
N ALA A 8 -5.18 -5.68 -3.89
CA ALA A 8 -3.74 -5.68 -4.22
C ALA A 8 -3.45 -4.88 -5.51
N HIS A 9 -4.27 -5.06 -6.55
CA HIS A 9 -4.17 -4.29 -7.79
C HIS A 9 -4.48 -2.80 -7.60
N LEU A 10 -5.47 -2.44 -6.79
CA LEU A 10 -5.79 -1.03 -6.53
C LEU A 10 -4.60 -0.29 -5.89
N LEU A 11 -3.91 -0.92 -4.94
CA LEU A 11 -2.69 -0.36 -4.34
C LEU A 11 -1.62 -0.07 -5.40
N MET A 12 -1.34 -1.04 -6.28
CA MET A 12 -0.34 -0.86 -7.34
C MET A 12 -0.78 0.17 -8.37
N LYS A 13 -2.07 0.23 -8.71
CA LYS A 13 -2.63 1.24 -9.61
C LYS A 13 -2.46 2.65 -9.03
N ARG A 14 -2.73 2.84 -7.74
CA ARG A 14 -2.57 4.14 -7.06
C ARG A 14 -1.10 4.54 -6.95
N GLN A 15 -0.21 3.62 -6.57
CA GLN A 15 1.25 3.86 -6.55
C GLN A 15 1.75 4.32 -7.93
N ALA A 16 1.39 3.59 -8.99
CA ALA A 16 1.83 3.92 -10.34
C ALA A 16 1.24 5.24 -10.84
N TYR A 17 0.00 5.56 -10.46
CA TYR A 17 -0.63 6.84 -10.76
C TYR A 17 0.14 8.01 -10.13
N LEU A 18 0.39 7.97 -8.82
CA LEU A 18 1.10 9.04 -8.11
C LEU A 18 2.50 9.28 -8.67
N ARG A 19 3.20 8.19 -9.02
CA ARG A 19 4.50 8.27 -9.69
C ARG A 19 4.41 8.91 -11.08
N LYS A 20 3.48 8.44 -11.93
CA LYS A 20 3.34 8.95 -13.31
C LYS A 20 2.84 10.40 -13.37
N GLN A 21 2.07 10.83 -12.37
CA GLN A 21 1.62 12.22 -12.22
C GLN A 21 2.61 13.09 -11.45
N ASN A 22 3.76 12.53 -11.05
CA ASN A 22 4.80 13.22 -10.29
C ASN A 22 4.32 13.84 -8.96
N VAL A 23 3.25 13.30 -8.37
CA VAL A 23 2.71 13.73 -7.05
C VAL A 23 3.68 13.34 -5.94
N LEU A 24 4.19 12.10 -6.01
CA LEU A 24 5.26 11.60 -5.16
C LEU A 24 6.47 11.34 -6.05
N SER A 25 7.23 12.40 -6.35
CA SER A 25 8.33 12.40 -7.33
C SER A 25 9.49 11.44 -6.99
N TRP A 26 9.60 11.03 -5.73
CA TRP A 26 10.60 10.09 -5.24
C TRP A 26 10.23 8.62 -5.48
N LEU A 27 9.01 8.30 -5.93
CA LEU A 27 8.62 6.92 -6.26
C LEU A 27 9.36 6.42 -7.51
N ARG A 28 9.88 5.19 -7.43
CA ARG A 28 10.45 4.49 -8.59
C ARG A 28 9.49 3.41 -9.12
N PRO A 29 9.73 2.85 -10.32
CA PRO A 29 8.77 1.96 -10.98
C PRO A 29 8.50 0.63 -10.27
N ASP A 30 9.48 0.05 -9.57
CA ASP A 30 9.32 -1.25 -8.93
C ASP A 30 8.56 -1.14 -7.61
N ALA A 31 7.48 -1.92 -7.47
CA ALA A 31 6.65 -1.97 -6.28
C ALA A 31 5.91 -3.31 -6.19
N LYS A 32 5.57 -3.70 -4.96
CA LYS A 32 4.84 -4.93 -4.63
C LYS A 32 3.79 -4.62 -3.55
N SER A 33 2.61 -5.21 -3.67
CA SER A 33 1.57 -5.18 -2.64
C SER A 33 1.10 -6.58 -2.27
N GLN A 34 0.65 -6.72 -1.03
CA GLN A 34 -0.05 -7.89 -0.52
C GLN A 34 -1.14 -7.43 0.45
N VAL A 35 -2.33 -8.03 0.37
CA VAL A 35 -3.45 -7.73 1.25
C VAL A 35 -3.98 -9.04 1.84
N THR A 36 -4.11 -9.08 3.16
CA THR A 36 -4.70 -10.20 3.90
C THR A 36 -6.09 -9.79 4.39
N LEU A 37 -7.11 -10.52 3.96
CA LEU A 37 -8.51 -10.25 4.29
C LEU A 37 -9.06 -11.29 5.26
N ARG A 38 -9.86 -10.83 6.23
CA ARG A 38 -10.69 -11.69 7.06
C ARG A 38 -12.04 -11.90 6.39
N TYR A 39 -12.48 -13.14 6.38
CA TYR A 39 -13.74 -13.56 5.78
C TYR A 39 -14.67 -14.17 6.83
N GLU A 40 -15.94 -13.80 6.77
CA GLU A 40 -17.03 -14.48 7.46
C GLU A 40 -18.14 -14.76 6.46
N HIS A 41 -18.68 -15.98 6.46
CA HIS A 41 -19.76 -16.39 5.55
C HIS A 41 -19.48 -16.03 4.07
N ASN A 42 -18.24 -16.24 3.62
CA ASN A 42 -17.74 -15.92 2.28
C ASN A 42 -17.77 -14.42 1.90
N LYS A 43 -17.92 -13.51 2.87
CA LYS A 43 -17.83 -12.06 2.66
C LYS A 43 -16.59 -11.49 3.36
N PRO A 44 -15.83 -10.59 2.70
CA PRO A 44 -14.72 -9.90 3.35
C PRO A 44 -15.29 -8.92 4.38
N ILE A 45 -14.85 -9.05 5.63
CA ILE A 45 -15.32 -8.20 6.73
C ILE A 45 -14.26 -7.21 7.23
N ALA A 46 -12.98 -7.51 7.04
CA ALA A 46 -11.87 -6.67 7.50
C ALA A 46 -10.58 -6.97 6.74
N ILE A 47 -9.63 -6.02 6.78
CA ILE A 47 -8.25 -6.21 6.34
C ILE A 47 -7.36 -6.42 7.57
N ASP A 48 -6.78 -7.60 7.70
CA ASP A 48 -5.89 -7.94 8.82
C ASP A 48 -4.47 -7.39 8.60
N ALA A 49 -3.98 -7.39 7.36
CA ALA A 49 -2.64 -6.88 7.04
C ALA A 49 -2.52 -6.34 5.61
N VAL A 50 -1.75 -5.26 5.47
CA VAL A 50 -1.33 -4.67 4.20
C VAL A 50 0.20 -4.63 4.17
N VAL A 51 0.80 -5.24 3.17
CA VAL A 51 2.23 -5.09 2.86
C VAL A 51 2.34 -4.25 1.61
N LEU A 52 3.15 -3.20 1.64
CA LEU A 52 3.50 -2.42 0.47
C LEU A 52 5.00 -2.13 0.48
N SER A 53 5.71 -2.71 -0.48
CA SER A 53 7.12 -2.41 -0.74
C SER A 53 7.22 -1.61 -2.03
N THR A 54 7.73 -0.39 -1.98
CA THR A 54 7.95 0.45 -3.16
C THR A 54 9.40 0.91 -3.22
N GLN A 55 9.98 0.80 -4.39
CA GLN A 55 11.29 1.38 -4.68
C GLN A 55 11.19 2.90 -4.63
N HIS A 56 12.25 3.56 -4.14
CA HIS A 56 12.25 5.01 -3.93
C HIS A 56 13.61 5.65 -4.20
N HIS A 57 13.62 6.98 -4.30
CA HIS A 57 14.83 7.79 -4.35
C HIS A 57 15.59 7.69 -3.01
N PRO A 58 16.94 7.69 -2.98
CA PRO A 58 17.71 7.58 -1.74
C PRO A 58 17.53 8.77 -0.77
N GLU A 59 17.00 9.90 -1.23
CA GLU A 59 16.88 11.14 -0.44
C GLU A 59 15.64 11.20 0.45
N ILE A 60 14.59 10.40 0.18
CA ILE A 60 13.42 10.38 1.06
C ILE A 60 13.75 9.64 2.36
N GLN A 61 13.37 10.25 3.49
CA GLN A 61 13.47 9.62 4.80
C GLN A 61 12.42 8.52 4.95
N GLN A 62 12.78 7.45 5.66
CA GLN A 62 11.87 6.31 5.87
C GLN A 62 10.53 6.74 6.51
N LYS A 63 10.56 7.69 7.45
CA LYS A 63 9.36 8.21 8.12
C LYS A 63 8.40 8.86 7.12
N ASP A 64 8.91 9.74 6.27
CA ASP A 64 8.10 10.48 5.28
C ASP A 64 7.55 9.53 4.20
N LEU A 65 8.34 8.51 3.81
CA LEU A 65 7.88 7.44 2.92
C LEU A 65 6.70 6.69 3.53
N ILE A 66 6.82 6.26 4.79
CA ILE A 66 5.76 5.51 5.50
C ILE A 66 4.48 6.35 5.60
N GLU A 67 4.60 7.62 5.98
CA GLU A 67 3.45 8.53 6.08
C GLU A 67 2.78 8.74 4.71
N ALA A 68 3.57 9.05 3.68
CA ALA A 68 3.03 9.26 2.33
C ALA A 68 2.39 7.99 1.75
N VAL A 69 2.99 6.80 1.95
CA VAL A 69 2.39 5.54 1.51
C VAL A 69 1.06 5.29 2.23
N MET A 70 0.97 5.60 3.52
CA MET A 70 -0.26 5.45 4.29
C MET A 70 -1.37 6.38 3.79
N GLU A 71 -1.09 7.68 3.70
CA GLU A 71 -2.10 8.71 3.39
C GLU A 71 -2.48 8.74 1.92
N GLU A 72 -1.50 8.61 1.02
CA GLU A 72 -1.73 8.80 -0.42
C GLU A 72 -2.03 7.50 -1.17
N ILE A 73 -1.59 6.34 -0.65
CA ILE A 73 -1.79 5.06 -1.32
C ILE A 73 -2.80 4.20 -0.58
N ILE A 74 -2.52 3.83 0.66
CA ILE A 74 -3.31 2.83 1.39
C ILE A 74 -4.73 3.35 1.68
N LYS A 75 -4.84 4.52 2.32
CA LYS A 75 -6.15 5.11 2.66
C LYS A 75 -6.98 5.53 1.45
N GLN A 76 -6.32 5.88 0.32
CA GLN A 76 -7.01 6.26 -0.91
C GLN A 76 -7.46 5.05 -1.75
N ALA A 77 -6.73 3.93 -1.67
CA ALA A 77 -7.01 2.75 -2.48
C ALA A 77 -7.93 1.75 -1.77
N LEU A 78 -7.89 1.69 -0.44
CA LEU A 78 -8.64 0.71 0.35
C LEU A 78 -9.86 1.36 1.02
N PRO A 79 -10.98 0.64 1.09
CA PRO A 79 -12.19 1.18 1.67
C PRO A 79 -12.05 1.28 3.20
N SER A 80 -12.32 2.46 3.75
CA SER A 80 -12.09 2.76 5.17
C SER A 80 -12.89 1.87 6.12
N ASN A 81 -14.05 1.36 5.71
CA ASN A 81 -14.87 0.46 6.50
C ASN A 81 -14.27 -0.96 6.66
N LEU A 82 -13.25 -1.34 5.88
CA LEU A 82 -12.50 -2.58 6.07
C LEU A 82 -11.22 -2.39 6.90
N LEU A 83 -10.78 -1.15 7.10
CA LEU A 83 -9.60 -0.82 7.90
C LEU A 83 -10.02 -0.61 9.36
N HIS A 84 -9.25 -1.16 10.30
CA HIS A 84 -9.49 -1.02 11.73
C HIS A 84 -8.19 -0.77 12.50
N LYS A 85 -8.31 -0.47 13.80
CA LYS A 85 -7.19 -0.13 14.68
C LYS A 85 -6.08 -1.19 14.75
N ASP A 86 -6.44 -2.45 14.51
CA ASP A 86 -5.53 -3.60 14.60
C ASP A 86 -5.02 -4.06 13.22
N THR A 87 -5.40 -3.38 12.13
CA THR A 87 -4.87 -3.65 10.79
C THR A 87 -3.36 -3.40 10.81
N LYS A 88 -2.59 -4.40 10.39
CA LYS A 88 -1.12 -4.31 10.34
C LYS A 88 -0.68 -3.68 9.03
N TYR A 89 0.09 -2.60 9.11
CA TYR A 89 0.68 -1.95 7.93
C TYR A 89 2.18 -2.19 7.90
N LEU A 90 2.66 -2.88 6.86
CA LEU A 90 4.06 -3.23 6.66
C LEU A 90 4.56 -2.50 5.40
N MET A 91 5.11 -1.31 5.60
CA MET A 91 5.59 -0.43 4.52
C MET A 91 7.12 -0.48 4.45
N ASN A 92 7.67 -0.99 3.35
CA ASN A 92 9.10 -1.24 3.18
C ASN A 92 9.74 -1.93 4.42
N PRO A 93 9.28 -3.12 4.85
CA PRO A 93 9.68 -3.74 6.12
C PRO A 93 11.17 -4.10 6.20
N THR A 94 11.86 -4.25 5.07
CA THR A 94 13.32 -4.48 4.99
C THR A 94 14.13 -3.18 5.06
N GLY A 95 13.48 -2.02 5.24
CA GLY A 95 14.11 -0.70 5.24
C GLY A 95 14.25 -0.14 3.82
N ARG A 96 15.47 0.12 3.38
CA ARG A 96 15.71 0.80 2.09
C ARG A 96 15.45 -0.11 0.91
N PHE A 97 14.64 0.35 -0.04
CA PHE A 97 14.47 -0.30 -1.33
C PHE A 97 14.97 0.66 -2.43
N VAL A 98 16.29 0.74 -2.53
CA VAL A 98 17.02 1.57 -3.49
C VAL A 98 17.98 0.67 -4.27
N LEU A 99 18.17 0.96 -5.55
CA LEU A 99 19.23 0.41 -6.40
C LEU A 99 20.06 1.56 -6.95
#